data_AF-A0A6A5DYJ1-F1
#
_entry.id   AF-A0A6A5DYJ1-F1
#
_cell.length_a   1.000
_cell.length_b   1.000
_cell.length_c   1.000
_cell.angle_alpha   90.00
_cell.angle_beta   90.00
_cell.angle_gamma   90.00
#
_symmetry.space_group_name_H-M   'P 1'
#
loop_
_entity.id
_entity.type
_entity.pdbx_description
1 polymer ?
#
loop_
_entity_poly.entity_id
_entity_poly.type
_entity_poly.pdbx_seq_one_letter_code
_entity_poly.pdbx_strand_id
1 'polypeptide(L)'
;MDLMLQAGLFFLAVHSVAGSHQPVKVGPGQDAILPCHLEPPFHVTTQMVEWKRDGQQVHLFRSKADSLDDQDENFRNRTSLFQDEMDKGNISLKLTNVTEVDAGNYTCHVRFKNEYGLFEVRIYNVTLIVDGGTRTDPTNTLSGGDVTGRDTATAVIVVIIIIIIIIIIIIAARFTFYLISPFKCISI
;
A
#
# COMPACT_ATOMS: atom_id res chain seq x y z
N MET A 1 9.69 13.66 31.00
CA MET A 1 9.16 14.44 29.87
C MET A 1 8.99 13.59 28.61
N ASP A 2 9.69 12.45 28.46
CA ASP A 2 9.58 11.58 27.27
C ASP A 2 8.31 10.74 27.15
N LEU A 3 7.70 10.32 28.27
CA LEU A 3 6.46 9.51 28.21
C LEU A 3 5.25 10.29 27.63
N MET A 4 5.14 11.59 27.88
CA MET A 4 4.02 12.39 27.39
C MET A 4 4.17 12.75 25.91
N LEU A 5 5.41 12.87 25.42
CA LEU A 5 5.70 13.07 24.00
C LEU A 5 5.41 11.78 23.20
N GLN A 6 5.79 10.62 23.76
CA GLN A 6 5.55 9.32 23.15
C GLN A 6 4.06 8.93 23.18
N ALA A 7 3.34 9.26 24.25
CA ALA A 7 1.89 9.17 24.30
C ALA A 7 1.25 10.11 23.27
N GLY A 8 1.69 11.36 23.17
CA GLY A 8 1.21 12.33 22.19
C GLY A 8 1.41 11.88 20.73
N LEU A 9 2.56 11.26 20.42
CA LEU A 9 2.83 10.64 19.11
C LEU A 9 1.93 9.42 18.85
N PHE A 10 1.64 8.61 19.87
CA PHE A 10 0.68 7.51 19.79
C PHE A 10 -0.75 8.00 19.51
N PHE A 11 -1.15 9.14 20.09
CA PHE A 11 -2.47 9.75 19.88
C PHE A 11 -2.66 10.35 18.47
N LEU A 12 -1.57 10.66 17.75
CA LEU A 12 -1.63 11.18 16.38
C LEU A 12 -1.61 10.07 15.31
N ALA A 13 -1.62 8.79 15.69
CA ALA A 13 -1.63 7.71 14.73
C ALA A 13 -2.94 7.73 13.92
N VAL A 14 -2.86 8.24 12.69
CA VAL A 14 -3.96 8.18 11.73
C VAL A 14 -4.12 6.72 11.33
N HIS A 15 -5.20 6.08 11.80
CA HIS A 15 -5.56 4.75 11.35
C HIS A 15 -5.85 4.80 9.86
N SER A 16 -5.04 4.11 9.07
CA SER A 16 -5.16 3.97 7.64
C SER A 16 -5.40 2.51 7.27
N VAL A 17 -5.70 2.27 5.99
CA VAL A 17 -5.86 0.93 5.44
C VAL A 17 -4.83 0.79 4.33
N ALA A 18 -4.06 -0.29 4.38
CA ALA A 18 -3.00 -0.62 3.44
C ALA A 18 -3.19 -2.03 2.89
N GLY A 19 -2.47 -2.37 1.83
CA GLY A 19 -2.58 -3.65 1.14
C GLY A 19 -1.41 -3.84 0.17
N SER A 20 -1.60 -4.70 -0.82
CA SER A 20 -0.57 -4.90 -1.85
C SER A 20 -0.61 -3.81 -2.91
N HIS A 21 0.57 -3.26 -3.23
CA HIS A 21 0.77 -2.36 -4.36
C HIS A 21 0.80 -3.11 -5.70
N GLN A 22 1.07 -4.42 -5.67
CA GLN A 22 1.11 -5.27 -6.86
C GLN A 22 -0.23 -6.00 -7.02
N PRO A 23 -0.68 -6.22 -8.28
CA PRO A 23 -1.86 -7.04 -8.53
C PRO A 23 -1.67 -8.47 -8.00
N VAL A 24 -2.72 -9.00 -7.39
CA VAL A 24 -2.81 -10.42 -7.01
C VAL A 24 -3.07 -11.23 -8.28
N LYS A 25 -2.20 -12.20 -8.58
CA LYS A 25 -2.35 -13.08 -9.75
C LYS A 25 -2.68 -14.50 -9.30
N VAL A 26 -3.75 -15.07 -9.84
CA VAL A 26 -4.19 -16.45 -9.56
C VAL A 26 -4.68 -17.13 -10.83
N GLY A 27 -4.61 -18.45 -10.89
CA GLY A 27 -5.24 -19.22 -11.95
C GLY A 27 -6.73 -19.50 -11.67
N PRO A 28 -7.53 -19.82 -12.70
CA PRO A 28 -8.89 -20.32 -12.52
C PRO A 28 -8.95 -21.54 -11.60
N GLY A 29 -9.98 -21.61 -10.76
CA GLY A 29 -10.21 -22.65 -9.77
C GLY A 29 -9.40 -22.52 -8.47
N GLN A 30 -8.42 -21.60 -8.41
CA GLN A 30 -7.62 -21.37 -7.20
C GLN A 30 -8.31 -20.43 -6.21
N ASP A 31 -7.83 -20.42 -4.97
CA ASP A 31 -8.21 -19.42 -3.97
C ASP A 31 -7.30 -18.19 -4.11
N ALA A 32 -7.89 -17.00 -4.02
CA ALA A 32 -7.18 -15.73 -3.93
C ALA A 32 -7.25 -15.16 -2.52
N ILE A 33 -6.16 -14.52 -2.09
CA ILE A 33 -6.14 -13.68 -0.90
C ILE A 33 -5.90 -12.24 -1.37
N LEU A 34 -6.88 -11.37 -1.16
CA LEU A 34 -6.76 -9.95 -1.43
C LEU A 34 -6.27 -9.24 -0.17
N PRO A 35 -5.01 -8.78 -0.13
CA PRO A 35 -4.41 -8.26 1.09
C PRO A 35 -4.99 -6.89 1.44
N CYS A 36 -5.48 -6.77 2.67
CA CYS A 36 -5.91 -5.51 3.27
C CYS A 36 -5.68 -5.58 4.78
N HIS A 37 -5.07 -4.55 5.35
CA HIS A 37 -4.77 -4.49 6.78
C HIS A 37 -4.77 -3.05 7.28
N LEU A 38 -4.86 -2.91 8.60
CA LEU A 38 -4.83 -1.62 9.28
C LEU A 38 -3.42 -1.20 9.61
N GLU A 39 -3.14 0.09 9.41
CA GLU A 39 -1.86 0.69 9.76
C GLU A 39 -2.09 1.97 10.58
N PRO A 40 -1.68 2.01 11.86
CA PRO A 40 -1.08 0.90 12.62
C PRO A 40 -2.07 -0.25 12.90
N PRO A 41 -1.57 -1.47 13.19
CA PRO A 41 -2.41 -2.61 13.56
C PRO A 41 -3.24 -2.37 14.83
N PHE A 42 -4.53 -2.69 14.80
CA PHE A 42 -5.40 -2.68 15.99
C PHE A 42 -6.61 -3.62 15.80
N HIS A 43 -7.32 -3.87 16.90
CA HIS A 43 -8.47 -4.76 16.93
C HIS A 43 -9.70 -4.16 16.22
N VAL A 44 -10.09 -4.73 15.08
CA VAL A 44 -11.14 -4.19 14.19
C VAL A 44 -12.50 -4.88 14.26
N THR A 45 -12.68 -5.90 15.12
CA THR A 45 -13.93 -6.68 15.18
C THR A 45 -15.16 -5.86 15.57
N THR A 46 -14.99 -4.69 16.18
CA THR A 46 -16.10 -3.78 16.52
C THR A 46 -16.47 -2.85 15.37
N GLN A 47 -15.64 -2.77 14.32
CA GLN A 47 -15.85 -1.90 13.17
C GLN A 47 -16.55 -2.66 12.04
N MET A 48 -17.11 -1.90 11.10
CA MET A 48 -17.67 -2.47 9.88
C MET A 48 -16.60 -2.53 8.80
N VAL A 49 -16.43 -3.71 8.21
CA VAL A 49 -15.50 -3.97 7.10
C VAL A 49 -16.34 -4.39 5.89
N GLU A 50 -16.19 -3.65 4.79
CA GLU A 50 -16.87 -3.95 3.53
C GLU A 50 -15.81 -4.22 2.46
N TRP A 51 -15.99 -5.31 1.71
CA TRP A 51 -15.31 -5.49 0.44
C TRP A 51 -16.29 -5.25 -0.70
N LYS A 52 -15.87 -4.46 -1.68
CA LYS A 52 -16.65 -4.15 -2.87
C LYS A 52 -15.85 -4.40 -4.13
N ARG A 53 -16.55 -4.64 -5.23
CA ARG A 53 -16.00 -4.70 -6.57
C ARG A 53 -16.95 -3.94 -7.49
N ASP A 54 -16.45 -2.92 -8.16
CA ASP A 54 -17.25 -2.08 -9.07
C ASP A 54 -18.57 -1.57 -8.42
N GLY A 55 -18.51 -1.27 -7.12
CA GLY A 55 -19.65 -0.82 -6.31
C GLY A 55 -20.55 -1.92 -5.75
N GLN A 56 -20.43 -3.17 -6.22
CA GLN A 56 -21.18 -4.33 -5.73
C GLN A 56 -20.56 -4.87 -4.44
N GLN A 57 -21.40 -5.30 -3.50
CA GLN A 57 -20.94 -5.85 -2.22
C GLN A 57 -20.40 -7.27 -2.41
N VAL A 58 -19.11 -7.45 -2.16
CA VAL A 58 -18.41 -8.75 -2.26
C VAL A 58 -18.44 -9.49 -0.93
N HIS A 59 -18.28 -8.76 0.18
CA HIS A 59 -18.32 -9.32 1.53
C HIS A 59 -18.62 -8.23 2.55
N LEU A 60 -19.38 -8.54 3.59
CA LEU A 60 -19.70 -7.60 4.67
C LEU A 60 -19.42 -8.27 6.03
N PHE A 61 -18.61 -7.62 6.85
CA PHE A 61 -18.44 -7.97 8.25
C PHE A 61 -18.98 -6.84 9.12
N ARG A 62 -19.91 -7.18 10.01
CA ARG A 62 -20.51 -6.24 10.97
C ARG A 62 -21.05 -6.99 12.17
N SER A 63 -21.19 -6.31 13.30
CA SER A 63 -21.73 -6.94 14.52
C SER A 63 -20.95 -8.20 14.94
N LYS A 64 -19.62 -8.19 14.70
CA LYS A 64 -18.68 -9.28 15.00
C LYS A 64 -18.90 -10.58 14.22
N ALA A 65 -19.58 -10.52 13.08
CA ALA A 65 -19.81 -11.68 12.23
C ALA A 65 -19.86 -11.29 10.74
N ASP A 66 -19.64 -12.29 9.88
CA ASP A 66 -19.91 -12.18 8.45
C ASP A 66 -21.42 -12.03 8.24
N SER A 67 -21.79 -11.17 7.29
CA SER A 67 -23.16 -10.82 6.97
C SER A 67 -23.40 -11.02 5.48
N LEU A 68 -24.49 -11.70 5.14
CA LEU A 68 -24.88 -11.94 3.74
C LEU A 68 -25.76 -10.82 3.17
N ASP A 69 -26.15 -9.85 3.99
CA ASP A 69 -26.90 -8.66 3.59
C ASP A 69 -26.26 -7.95 2.39
N ASP A 70 -27.07 -7.71 1.36
CA ASP A 70 -26.71 -7.04 0.10
C ASP A 70 -25.53 -7.67 -0.67
N GLN A 71 -25.03 -8.82 -0.22
CA GLN A 71 -23.92 -9.52 -0.88
C GLN A 71 -24.37 -10.03 -2.25
N ASP A 72 -23.57 -9.71 -3.28
CA ASP A 72 -23.81 -10.17 -4.64
C ASP A 72 -23.72 -11.71 -4.70
N GLU A 73 -24.68 -12.31 -5.42
CA GLU A 73 -24.86 -13.76 -5.47
C GLU A 73 -23.63 -14.50 -6.02
N ASN A 74 -22.82 -13.85 -6.87
CA ASN A 74 -21.61 -14.46 -7.42
C ASN A 74 -20.52 -14.71 -6.36
N PHE A 75 -20.61 -14.05 -5.20
CA PHE A 75 -19.62 -14.13 -4.12
C PHE A 75 -20.11 -14.92 -2.90
N ARG A 76 -21.38 -15.29 -2.85
CA ARG A 76 -21.95 -16.03 -1.72
C ARG A 76 -21.26 -17.39 -1.54
N ASN A 77 -20.98 -17.71 -0.28
CA ASN A 77 -20.24 -18.92 0.13
C ASN A 77 -18.83 -19.06 -0.48
N ARG A 78 -18.33 -18.01 -1.15
CA ARG A 78 -16.99 -17.99 -1.75
C ARG A 78 -16.05 -17.06 -1.02
N THR A 79 -16.56 -16.14 -0.21
CA THR A 79 -15.77 -15.12 0.48
C THR A 79 -15.77 -15.28 1.99
N SER A 80 -14.63 -14.95 2.62
CA SER A 80 -14.48 -14.91 4.08
C SER A 80 -13.34 -13.97 4.49
N LEU A 81 -13.39 -13.47 5.73
CA LEU A 81 -12.26 -12.79 6.37
C LEU A 81 -11.51 -13.74 7.32
N PHE A 82 -10.25 -13.42 7.61
CA PHE A 82 -9.44 -14.11 8.62
C PHE A 82 -9.80 -13.61 10.03
N GLN A 83 -10.94 -14.05 10.56
CA GLN A 83 -11.50 -13.52 11.81
C GLN A 83 -10.56 -13.65 13.02
N ASP A 84 -9.69 -14.66 13.03
CA ASP A 84 -8.66 -14.91 14.03
C ASP A 84 -7.46 -13.95 13.95
N GLU A 85 -7.35 -13.16 12.88
CA GLU A 85 -6.32 -12.15 12.69
C GLU A 85 -6.86 -10.71 12.73
N MET A 86 -8.18 -10.54 12.90
CA MET A 86 -8.83 -9.23 13.00
C MET A 86 -8.50 -8.50 14.31
N ASP A 87 -8.06 -9.21 15.35
CA ASP A 87 -7.53 -8.60 16.57
C ASP A 87 -6.20 -7.86 16.32
N LYS A 88 -5.46 -8.29 15.27
CA LYS A 88 -4.22 -7.69 14.78
C LYS A 88 -4.44 -6.81 13.55
N GLY A 89 -5.69 -6.52 13.19
CA GLY A 89 -6.02 -5.62 12.10
C GLY A 89 -5.86 -6.20 10.70
N ASN A 90 -5.73 -7.52 10.54
CA ASN A 90 -5.84 -8.15 9.22
C ASN A 90 -7.32 -8.20 8.81
N ILE A 91 -7.62 -7.64 7.64
CA ILE A 91 -8.95 -7.60 7.03
C ILE A 91 -8.90 -8.08 5.57
N SER A 92 -7.90 -8.90 5.26
CA SER A 92 -7.72 -9.50 3.94
C SER A 92 -8.90 -10.39 3.60
N LEU A 93 -9.33 -10.34 2.35
CA LEU A 93 -10.41 -11.16 1.84
C LEU A 93 -9.86 -12.46 1.26
N LYS A 94 -10.38 -13.59 1.71
CA LYS A 94 -10.23 -14.85 1.00
C LYS A 94 -11.39 -15.00 0.02
N LEU A 95 -11.10 -15.17 -1.27
CA LEU A 95 -12.06 -15.51 -2.33
C LEU A 95 -11.71 -16.90 -2.87
N THR A 96 -12.66 -17.83 -2.82
CA THR A 96 -12.45 -19.23 -3.20
C THR A 96 -12.98 -19.56 -4.59
N ASN A 97 -12.36 -20.56 -5.21
CA ASN A 97 -12.73 -21.07 -6.54
C ASN A 97 -12.84 -19.94 -7.58
N VAL A 98 -11.77 -19.17 -7.76
CA VAL A 98 -11.72 -17.99 -8.63
C VAL A 98 -11.96 -18.35 -10.08
N THR A 99 -12.69 -17.51 -10.79
CA THR A 99 -13.03 -17.62 -12.21
C THR A 99 -12.57 -16.36 -12.95
N GLU A 100 -12.49 -16.41 -14.28
CA GLU A 100 -12.11 -15.23 -15.08
C GLU A 100 -13.03 -14.04 -14.85
N VAL A 101 -14.32 -14.29 -14.56
CA VAL A 101 -15.28 -13.23 -14.25
C VAL A 101 -15.03 -12.55 -12.92
N ASP A 102 -14.18 -13.09 -12.04
CA ASP A 102 -13.82 -12.46 -10.77
C ASP A 102 -12.69 -11.43 -10.92
N ALA A 103 -11.98 -11.39 -12.05
CA ALA A 103 -10.89 -10.44 -12.28
C ALA A 103 -11.38 -8.98 -12.23
N GLY A 104 -10.64 -8.10 -11.56
CA GLY A 104 -11.05 -6.70 -11.44
C GLY A 104 -10.44 -5.97 -10.26
N ASN A 105 -10.95 -4.76 -10.02
CA ASN A 105 -10.53 -3.91 -8.91
C ASN A 105 -11.49 -4.06 -7.74
N TYR A 106 -10.94 -4.46 -6.61
CA TYR A 106 -11.63 -4.60 -5.36
C TYR A 106 -11.26 -3.44 -4.44
N THR A 107 -12.22 -3.00 -3.62
CA THR A 107 -11.99 -2.01 -2.58
C THR A 107 -12.34 -2.57 -1.21
N CYS A 108 -11.42 -2.37 -0.28
CA CYS A 108 -11.58 -2.70 1.13
C CYS A 108 -11.92 -1.41 1.88
N HIS A 109 -13.10 -1.35 2.49
CA HIS A 109 -13.59 -0.18 3.22
C HIS A 109 -13.68 -0.52 4.71
N VAL A 110 -13.16 0.35 5.56
CA VAL A 110 -13.36 0.26 7.01
C VAL A 110 -14.03 1.54 7.49
N ARG A 111 -15.15 1.39 8.22
CA ARG A 111 -15.86 2.52 8.81
C ARG A 111 -15.50 2.67 10.28
N PHE A 112 -14.89 3.79 10.62
CA PHE A 112 -14.49 4.17 11.95
C PHE A 112 -15.46 5.20 12.52
N LYS A 113 -15.54 5.27 13.85
CA LYS A 113 -16.07 6.44 14.54
C LYS A 113 -14.89 7.25 15.06
N ASN A 114 -14.85 8.53 14.75
CA ASN A 114 -13.87 9.43 15.37
C ASN A 114 -14.30 9.83 16.79
N GLU A 115 -13.48 10.65 17.45
CA GLU A 115 -13.73 11.16 18.81
C GLU A 115 -15.03 11.94 18.96
N TYR A 116 -15.57 12.49 17.86
CA TYR A 116 -16.84 13.21 17.82
C TYR A 116 -18.04 12.32 17.46
N GLY A 117 -17.83 11.02 17.33
CA GLY A 117 -18.87 10.06 16.95
C GLY A 117 -19.27 10.10 15.47
N LEU A 118 -18.55 10.86 14.64
CA LEU A 118 -18.76 10.90 13.19
C LEU A 118 -18.12 9.70 12.52
N PHE A 119 -18.75 9.21 11.46
CA PHE A 119 -18.23 8.11 10.68
C PHE A 119 -17.16 8.58 9.70
N GLU A 120 -16.02 7.91 9.72
CA GLU A 120 -14.92 8.12 8.79
C GLU A 120 -14.67 6.82 8.02
N VAL A 121 -14.47 6.92 6.71
CA VAL A 121 -14.27 5.74 5.86
C VAL A 121 -12.84 5.75 5.33
N ARG A 122 -12.15 4.63 5.52
CA ARG A 122 -10.84 4.37 4.90
C ARG A 122 -11.01 3.34 3.80
N ILE A 123 -10.32 3.57 2.68
CA ILE A 123 -10.46 2.76 1.47
C ILE A 123 -9.07 2.39 0.95
N TYR A 124 -8.87 1.13 0.59
CA TYR A 124 -7.70 0.67 -0.17
C TYR A 124 -8.13 -0.16 -1.37
N ASN A 125 -7.40 -0.04 -2.48
CA ASN A 125 -7.70 -0.72 -3.74
C ASN A 125 -6.77 -1.92 -3.93
N VAL A 126 -7.32 -3.06 -4.35
CA VAL A 126 -6.56 -4.27 -4.68
C VAL A 126 -7.02 -4.79 -6.04
N THR A 127 -6.07 -5.01 -6.96
CA THR A 127 -6.37 -5.57 -8.27
C THR A 127 -6.17 -7.08 -8.27
N LEU A 128 -7.17 -7.83 -8.75
CA LEU A 128 -7.11 -9.27 -9.00
C LEU A 128 -6.99 -9.53 -10.50
N ILE A 129 -5.96 -10.28 -10.89
CA ILE A 129 -5.74 -10.78 -12.25
C ILE A 129 -5.91 -12.30 -12.22
N VAL A 130 -6.71 -12.81 -13.15
CA VAL A 130 -6.91 -14.25 -13.33
C VAL A 130 -6.19 -14.68 -14.60
N ASP A 131 -5.13 -15.47 -14.47
CA ASP A 131 -4.34 -15.95 -15.61
C ASP A 131 -4.87 -17.30 -16.07
N GLY A 132 -5.63 -17.28 -17.18
CA GLY A 132 -6.25 -18.46 -17.78
C GLY A 132 -5.29 -19.39 -18.52
N GLY A 133 -3.97 -19.15 -18.44
CA GLY A 133 -2.95 -20.06 -18.96
C GLY A 133 -3.22 -20.54 -20.38
N THR A 134 -2.98 -19.72 -21.39
CA THR A 134 -2.72 -20.30 -22.71
C THR A 134 -1.43 -21.11 -22.59
N ARG A 135 -1.49 -22.42 -22.84
CA ARG A 135 -0.29 -23.23 -23.09
C ARG A 135 0.46 -22.58 -24.25
N THR A 136 1.43 -21.72 -23.97
CA THR A 136 2.45 -21.34 -24.92
C THR A 136 3.43 -22.51 -24.98
N ASP A 137 3.29 -23.31 -26.02
CA ASP A 137 4.32 -24.26 -26.45
C ASP A 137 5.65 -23.49 -26.59
N PRO A 138 6.77 -23.94 -25.99
CA PRO A 138 8.04 -23.23 -26.11
C PRO A 138 8.61 -23.39 -27.52
N THR A 139 8.17 -22.56 -28.46
CA THR A 139 8.83 -22.43 -29.76
C THR A 139 10.11 -21.62 -29.56
N ASN A 140 11.25 -22.32 -29.51
CA ASN A 140 12.57 -21.72 -29.51
C ASN A 140 12.71 -20.73 -30.69
N THR A 141 12.84 -19.44 -30.37
CA THR A 141 13.27 -18.43 -31.34
C THR A 141 14.54 -17.78 -30.81
N LEU A 142 15.68 -18.28 -31.29
CA LEU A 142 16.95 -17.56 -31.25
C LEU A 142 16.86 -16.40 -32.25
N SER A 143 16.85 -15.17 -31.75
CA SER A 143 17.27 -14.01 -32.53
C SER A 143 17.88 -12.98 -31.60
N GLY A 144 19.17 -12.73 -31.79
CA GLY A 144 19.91 -11.70 -31.11
C GLY A 144 19.47 -10.31 -31.56
N GLY A 145 19.47 -9.39 -30.61
CA GLY A 145 19.40 -7.96 -30.82
C GLY A 145 20.08 -7.28 -29.64
N ASP A 146 21.35 -6.95 -29.81
CA ASP A 146 22.03 -5.96 -28.97
C ASP A 146 21.36 -4.60 -29.22
N VAL A 147 20.78 -4.02 -28.17
CA VAL A 147 20.34 -2.62 -28.16
C VAL A 147 20.95 -2.00 -26.93
N THR A 148 22.05 -1.28 -27.14
CA THR A 148 22.63 -0.36 -26.18
C THR A 148 21.62 0.74 -25.86
N GLY A 149 20.78 0.48 -24.86
CA GLY A 149 19.89 1.45 -24.26
C GLY A 149 20.74 2.56 -23.64
N ARG A 150 20.74 3.73 -24.29
CA ARG A 150 21.26 4.96 -23.69
C ARG A 150 20.29 5.35 -22.58
N ASP A 151 20.57 4.90 -21.36
CA ASP A 151 19.83 5.26 -20.15
C ASP A 151 19.97 6.75 -19.90
N THR A 152 19.04 7.53 -20.44
CA THR A 152 18.89 8.96 -20.16
C THR A 152 18.70 9.21 -18.67
N ALA A 153 18.11 8.26 -17.93
CA ALA A 153 17.98 8.30 -16.48
C ALA A 153 19.34 8.21 -15.75
N THR A 154 20.25 7.34 -16.21
CA THR A 154 21.58 7.18 -15.61
C THR A 154 22.42 8.44 -15.81
N ALA A 155 22.33 9.08 -16.98
CA ALA A 155 23.01 10.35 -17.23
C ALA A 155 22.46 11.50 -16.35
N VAL A 156 21.15 11.57 -16.13
CA VAL A 156 20.52 12.59 -15.27
C VAL A 156 20.95 12.43 -13.81
N ILE A 157 21.00 11.20 -13.30
CA ILE A 157 21.46 10.92 -11.93
C ILE A 157 22.91 11.36 -11.73
N VAL A 158 23.79 11.07 -12.70
CA VAL A 158 25.21 11.49 -12.64
C VAL A 158 25.34 13.02 -12.64
N VAL A 159 24.54 13.73 -13.45
CA VAL A 159 24.54 15.21 -13.48
C VAL A 159 24.08 15.80 -12.14
N ILE A 160 23.04 15.23 -11.53
CA ILE A 160 22.54 15.69 -10.21
C ILE A 160 23.62 15.51 -9.13
N ILE A 161 24.32 14.37 -9.12
CA ILE A 161 25.40 14.10 -8.17
C ILE A 161 26.53 15.13 -8.32
N ILE A 162 26.93 15.46 -9.55
CA ILE A 162 27.96 16.47 -9.82
C ILE A 162 27.55 17.85 -9.30
N ILE A 163 26.30 18.25 -9.51
CA ILE A 163 25.77 19.55 -9.03
C ILE A 163 25.82 19.62 -7.49
N ILE A 164 25.42 18.54 -6.80
CA ILE A 164 25.47 18.47 -5.33
C ILE A 164 26.90 18.62 -4.81
N ILE A 165 27.87 17.96 -5.43
CA ILE A 165 29.29 18.06 -5.04
C ILE A 165 29.80 19.50 -5.19
N ILE A 166 29.47 20.17 -6.29
CA ILE A 166 29.86 21.57 -6.52
C ILE A 166 29.27 22.49 -5.44
N ILE A 167 28.00 22.31 -5.08
CA ILE A 167 27.35 23.10 -4.02
C ILE A 167 28.07 22.90 -2.68
N ILE A 168 28.41 21.66 -2.33
CA ILE A 168 29.14 21.34 -1.09
C ILE A 168 30.51 22.03 -1.08
N ILE A 169 31.24 22.02 -2.21
CA ILE A 169 32.53 22.70 -2.33
C ILE A 169 32.38 24.22 -2.15
N ILE A 170 31.35 24.83 -2.73
CA ILE A 170 31.08 26.27 -2.58
C ILE A 170 30.75 26.61 -1.12
N ILE A 171 29.92 25.80 -0.46
CA ILE A 171 29.56 25.99 0.95
C ILE A 171 30.80 25.83 1.83
N ALA A 172 31.61 24.79 1.60
CA ALA A 172 32.85 24.56 2.33
C ALA A 172 33.85 25.70 2.12
N ALA A 173 34.02 26.18 0.88
CA ALA A 173 34.89 27.31 0.56
C ALA A 173 34.40 28.63 1.17
N ARG A 174 33.08 28.84 1.20
CA ARG A 174 32.47 29.99 1.90
C ARG A 174 32.70 29.88 3.40
N PHE A 175 32.48 28.70 3.98
CA PHE A 175 32.69 28.45 5.40
C PHE A 175 34.15 28.59 5.81
N THR A 176 35.09 28.08 5.01
CA THR A 176 36.53 28.29 5.25
C THR A 176 36.91 29.76 5.06
N PHE A 177 36.33 30.48 4.09
CA PHE A 177 36.52 31.93 3.97
C PHE A 177 36.00 32.69 5.20
N TYR A 178 34.83 32.30 5.75
CA TYR A 178 34.31 32.86 7.00
C TYR A 178 35.23 32.58 8.18
N LEU A 179 35.80 31.36 8.27
CA LEU A 179 36.71 30.97 9.35
C LEU A 179 38.12 31.56 9.22
N ILE A 180 38.58 31.81 7.99
CA ILE A 180 39.93 32.34 7.71
C ILE A 180 39.91 33.87 7.63
N SER A 181 38.76 34.52 7.41
CA SER A 181 38.66 35.98 7.42
C SER A 181 38.98 36.53 8.82
N PRO A 182 40.11 37.25 9.02
CA PRO A 182 40.55 37.69 10.35
C PRO A 182 39.91 39.02 10.78
N PHE A 183 38.73 39.37 10.24
CA PHE A 183 38.10 40.68 10.48
C PHE A 183 36.83 40.57 11.31
N LYS A 184 37.02 40.32 12.61
CA LYS A 184 36.58 41.24 13.70
C LYS A 184 36.86 40.61 15.06
N CYS A 185 38.04 40.91 15.59
CA CYS A 185 38.24 41.11 17.01
C CYS A 185 39.35 42.16 17.21
N ILE A 186 38.97 43.30 17.82
CA ILE A 186 39.78 44.28 18.59
C ILE A 186 40.70 45.18 17.73
N SER A 187 40.69 46.52 17.84
CA SER A 187 40.60 47.35 19.05
C SER A 187 39.71 48.60 18.88
N ILE A 188 38.88 48.85 19.91
CA ILE A 188 38.55 50.20 20.42
C ILE A 188 39.79 50.79 21.06
#